data_AF-A0A4R1LU78-F1
#
_entry.id   AF-A0A4R1LU78-F1
#
_cell.length_a   1.000
_cell.length_b   1.000
_cell.length_c   1.000
_cell.angle_alpha   90.00
_cell.angle_beta   90.00
_cell.angle_gamma   90.00
#
_symmetry.space_group_name_H-M   'P 1'
#
loop_
_entity.id
_entity.type
_entity.pdbx_description
1 polymer ?
#
loop_
_entity_poly.entity_id
_entity_poly.type
_entity_poly.pdbx_seq_one_letter_code
_entity_poly.pdbx_strand_id
1 'polypeptide(L)'
;MREKKTLADIFADDPFNLLDVKKISTQAITADERLLESFNEINVFYGKNQREPQSGKGIQEHRLAARLKNLREDSEKASSLAGADEYHLLEVKEKKVESIADIFSDDGFGLLNNDADDIFNLKHVTSPEERAKADLVAHRKKCLNFQEYEALFKSCHQELKDKKRKVVPFVEKSLDKGVFFVLSGIIGYVESILETYKDEFGKIDGRTRIIFENGTESNMLFRSLIKRLYEDGKLITEHQDNYLNPLRSITEEDQESGFIYILKSKSDRQEITSIPHLYKIGYSKGAVEERVKNAAQDPTYLMAPVAIVTAFKCYNMNPQKLEQLLHNFFGSSCLNVDVIDERGRRSVPREWFIAPLNVIEEAIQMIVSREIVHYRYDANRQEIRARESFDKTRRALSIRQPYAEQIMRGFKKEEYRGIPTNIRGRVYIYASNTLADIDASLRLGIKNEDLPRGVLIGSVEIVGCEGNKRLGYAWILANPERLPELIKPVKKPQPVWFYPF
;
A
#
# COMPACT_ATOMS: atom_id res chain seq x y z
N MET A 1 -46.48 -5.63 53.84
CA MET A 1 -45.47 -4.94 53.00
C MET A 1 -44.28 -5.87 52.84
N ARG A 2 -43.75 -5.98 51.62
CA ARG A 2 -42.76 -6.97 51.18
C ARG A 2 -41.54 -7.03 52.10
N GLU A 3 -41.27 -8.20 52.68
CA GLU A 3 -39.99 -8.51 53.32
C GLU A 3 -38.88 -8.38 52.27
N LYS A 4 -37.93 -7.47 52.53
CA LYS A 4 -36.77 -7.28 51.68
C LYS A 4 -35.80 -8.43 51.98
N LYS A 5 -35.74 -9.42 51.08
CA LYS A 5 -34.67 -10.41 51.09
C LYS A 5 -33.32 -9.70 51.10
N THR A 6 -32.46 -10.06 52.04
CA THR A 6 -31.13 -9.47 52.12
C THR A 6 -30.25 -10.07 51.03
N LEU A 7 -29.21 -9.35 50.60
CA LEU A 7 -28.26 -9.84 49.58
C LEU A 7 -27.66 -11.20 49.97
N ALA A 8 -27.51 -11.47 51.27
CA ALA A 8 -27.02 -12.74 51.79
C ALA A 8 -27.98 -13.91 51.49
N ASP A 9 -29.30 -13.67 51.48
CA ASP A 9 -30.30 -14.70 51.18
C ASP A 9 -30.29 -15.09 49.69
N ILE A 10 -29.78 -14.22 48.81
CA ILE A 10 -29.64 -14.50 47.36
C ILE A 10 -28.42 -15.37 47.09
N PHE A 11 -27.35 -15.24 47.88
CA PHE A 11 -26.15 -16.09 47.77
C PHE A 11 -26.31 -17.48 48.39
N ALA A 12 -27.23 -17.64 49.35
CA ALA A 12 -27.50 -18.92 49.99
C ALA A 12 -28.44 -19.84 49.17
N ASP A 13 -29.22 -19.26 48.25
CA ASP A 13 -30.22 -19.93 47.41
C ASP A 13 -29.65 -20.14 45.99
N ASP A 14 -28.52 -20.85 45.86
CA ASP A 14 -27.93 -21.26 44.56
C ASP A 14 -28.10 -22.78 44.31
N PRO A 15 -29.32 -23.26 44.03
CA PRO A 15 -29.61 -24.68 43.81
C PRO A 15 -28.94 -25.27 42.57
N PHE A 16 -28.31 -24.43 41.72
CA PHE A 16 -27.65 -24.85 40.49
C PHE A 16 -26.13 -24.63 40.50
N ASN A 17 -25.54 -24.20 41.63
CA ASN A 17 -24.10 -23.93 41.74
C ASN A 17 -23.57 -22.95 40.65
N LEU A 18 -24.40 -22.01 40.21
CA LEU A 18 -24.07 -21.05 39.15
C LEU A 18 -23.07 -19.97 39.59
N LEU A 19 -22.98 -19.71 40.90
CA LEU A 19 -22.08 -18.72 41.49
C LEU A 19 -20.72 -19.31 41.87
N ASP A 20 -20.62 -20.64 41.94
CA ASP A 20 -19.40 -21.37 42.24
C ASP A 20 -18.56 -21.60 40.97
N VAL A 21 -18.06 -20.50 40.40
CA VAL A 21 -17.12 -20.56 39.28
C VAL A 21 -15.78 -21.06 39.82
N LYS A 22 -15.53 -22.36 39.73
CA LYS A 22 -14.17 -22.90 39.82
C LYS A 22 -13.33 -22.11 38.84
N LYS A 23 -12.41 -21.28 39.34
CA LYS A 23 -11.34 -20.72 38.51
C LYS A 23 -10.68 -21.92 37.85
N ILE A 24 -10.95 -22.12 36.56
CA ILE A 24 -10.17 -23.04 35.74
C ILE A 24 -8.79 -22.41 35.75
N SER A 25 -7.94 -22.88 36.67
CA SER A 25 -6.52 -22.62 36.55
C SER A 25 -6.15 -23.24 35.21
N THR A 26 -5.97 -22.42 34.20
CA THR A 26 -5.12 -22.76 33.08
C THR A 26 -3.71 -22.90 33.67
N GLN A 27 -3.47 -24.01 34.37
CA GLN A 27 -2.13 -24.55 34.45
C GLN A 27 -1.68 -24.63 33.00
N ALA A 28 -0.63 -23.90 32.67
CA ALA A 28 -0.08 -23.90 31.34
C ALA A 28 0.26 -25.36 31.02
N ILE A 29 -0.59 -26.02 30.22
CA ILE A 29 -0.39 -27.41 29.81
C ILE A 29 1.03 -27.46 29.24
N THR A 30 1.90 -28.16 29.94
CA THR A 30 3.31 -28.26 29.58
C THR A 30 3.41 -28.94 28.21
N ALA A 31 4.49 -28.68 27.47
CA ALA A 31 4.66 -29.26 26.14
C ALA A 31 4.51 -30.79 26.16
N ASP A 32 4.91 -31.42 27.27
CA ASP A 32 4.87 -32.86 27.49
C ASP A 32 3.45 -33.38 27.76
N GLU A 33 2.61 -32.64 28.49
CA GLU A 33 1.20 -33.00 28.71
C GLU A 33 0.37 -32.94 27.40
N ARG A 34 0.66 -31.96 26.52
CA ARG A 34 0.02 -31.90 25.19
C ARG A 34 0.44 -33.07 24.31
N LEU A 35 1.70 -33.48 24.44
CA LEU A 35 2.26 -34.60 23.68
C LEU A 35 1.59 -35.91 24.12
N LEU A 36 1.43 -36.11 25.44
CA LEU A 36 0.70 -37.24 26.02
C LEU A 36 -0.77 -37.30 25.57
N GLU A 37 -1.48 -36.17 25.59
CA GLU A 37 -2.87 -36.09 25.11
C GLU A 37 -2.96 -36.45 23.61
N SER A 38 -2.01 -35.96 22.80
CA SER A 38 -1.98 -36.26 21.37
C SER A 38 -1.68 -37.73 21.05
N PHE A 39 -0.95 -38.41 21.92
CA PHE A 39 -0.69 -39.85 21.79
C PHE A 39 -1.88 -40.69 22.28
N ASN A 40 -2.58 -40.24 23.31
CA ASN A 40 -3.84 -40.87 23.73
C ASN A 40 -4.92 -40.83 22.64
N GLU A 41 -4.99 -39.79 21.81
CA GLU A 41 -5.87 -39.78 20.63
C GLU A 41 -5.56 -40.95 19.68
N ILE A 42 -4.29 -41.30 19.51
CA ILE A 42 -3.83 -42.41 18.68
C ILE A 42 -4.20 -43.77 19.33
N ASN A 43 -4.00 -43.92 20.64
CA ASN A 43 -4.40 -45.12 21.38
C ASN A 43 -5.92 -45.35 21.33
N VAL A 44 -6.73 -44.30 21.49
CA VAL A 44 -8.19 -44.38 21.37
C VAL A 44 -8.61 -44.76 19.95
N PHE A 45 -7.93 -44.25 18.92
CA PHE A 45 -8.18 -44.65 17.53
C PHE A 45 -7.84 -46.13 17.31
N TYR A 46 -6.70 -46.58 17.82
CA TYR A 46 -6.28 -47.98 17.72
C TYR A 46 -7.22 -48.92 18.49
N GLY A 47 -7.66 -48.55 19.69
CA GLY A 47 -8.61 -49.34 20.47
C GLY A 47 -9.97 -49.50 19.80
N LYS A 48 -10.44 -48.47 19.06
CA LYS A 48 -11.72 -48.53 18.32
C LYS A 48 -11.63 -49.30 17.01
N ASN A 49 -10.54 -49.14 16.27
CA ASN A 49 -10.42 -49.63 14.90
C ASN A 49 -9.51 -50.86 14.75
N GLN A 50 -8.79 -51.24 15.81
CA GLN A 50 -7.78 -52.31 15.82
C GLN A 50 -6.78 -52.24 14.66
N ARG A 51 -6.50 -51.01 14.20
CA ARG A 51 -5.71 -50.75 12.99
C ARG A 51 -4.99 -49.41 13.12
N GLU A 52 -3.79 -49.34 12.54
CA GLU A 52 -3.02 -48.10 12.42
C GLU A 52 -3.68 -47.09 11.45
N PRO A 53 -3.60 -45.77 11.74
CA PRO A 53 -4.08 -44.75 10.83
C PRO A 53 -3.28 -44.75 9.52
N GLN A 54 -3.97 -44.78 8.37
CA GLN A 54 -3.34 -44.78 7.04
C GLN A 54 -3.55 -43.43 6.32
N SER A 55 -2.55 -43.04 5.52
CA SER A 55 -2.66 -41.87 4.65
C SER A 55 -3.62 -42.17 3.49
N GLY A 56 -4.79 -41.50 3.46
CA GLY A 56 -5.70 -41.52 2.32
C GLY A 56 -7.19 -41.71 2.63
N LYS A 57 -7.57 -42.19 3.82
CA LYS A 57 -8.98 -42.36 4.21
C LYS A 57 -9.41 -41.30 5.23
N GLY A 58 -9.65 -40.08 4.74
CA GLY A 58 -10.20 -38.99 5.55
C GLY A 58 -9.16 -38.11 6.25
N ILE A 59 -9.53 -36.84 6.45
CA ILE A 59 -8.65 -35.77 6.95
C ILE A 59 -8.14 -36.08 8.37
N GLN A 60 -8.97 -36.70 9.21
CA GLN A 60 -8.61 -37.04 10.59
C GLN A 60 -7.61 -38.20 10.67
N GLU A 61 -7.79 -39.25 9.85
CA GLU A 61 -6.84 -40.38 9.80
C GLU A 61 -5.49 -39.95 9.24
N HIS A 62 -5.47 -39.11 8.19
CA HIS A 62 -4.23 -38.57 7.64
C HIS A 62 -3.46 -37.74 8.69
N ARG A 63 -4.16 -36.94 9.50
CA ARG A 63 -3.54 -36.15 10.58
C ARG A 63 -2.95 -37.04 11.66
N LEU A 64 -3.64 -38.11 12.05
CA LEU A 64 -3.15 -39.07 13.05
C LEU A 64 -1.98 -39.90 12.51
N ALA A 65 -2.02 -40.32 11.24
CA ALA A 65 -0.95 -41.05 10.57
C ALA A 65 0.36 -40.23 10.48
N ALA A 66 0.25 -38.96 10.07
CA ALA A 66 1.40 -38.05 10.03
C ALA A 66 1.98 -37.80 11.42
N ARG A 67 1.13 -37.70 12.46
CA ARG A 67 1.58 -37.55 13.86
C ARG A 67 2.28 -38.78 14.38
N LEU A 68 1.72 -39.98 14.17
CA LEU A 68 2.35 -41.25 14.53
C LEU A 68 3.72 -41.39 13.86
N LYS A 69 3.82 -41.04 12.58
CA LYS A 69 5.08 -41.05 11.83
C LYS A 69 6.13 -40.12 12.45
N ASN A 70 5.76 -38.88 12.74
CA ASN A 70 6.67 -37.93 13.39
C ASN A 70 7.10 -38.36 14.81
N LEU A 71 6.23 -39.07 15.54
CA LEU A 71 6.56 -39.62 16.86
C LEU A 71 7.49 -40.84 16.77
N ARG A 72 7.38 -41.65 15.70
CA ARG A 72 8.33 -42.74 15.41
C ARG A 72 9.71 -42.24 14.99
N GLU A 73 9.78 -41.10 14.31
CA GLU A 73 11.04 -40.49 13.85
C GLU A 73 11.82 -39.80 14.99
N ASP A 74 11.16 -39.38 16.07
CA ASP A 74 11.76 -38.62 17.17
C ASP A 74 11.98 -39.49 18.43
N SER A 75 13.16 -40.09 18.53
CA SER A 75 13.53 -41.10 19.55
C SER A 75 13.45 -40.59 21.00
N GLU A 76 13.70 -39.30 21.24
CA GLU A 76 13.62 -38.69 22.57
C GLU A 76 12.16 -38.64 23.06
N LYS A 77 11.22 -38.30 22.17
CA LYS A 77 9.78 -38.23 22.48
C LYS A 77 9.16 -39.62 22.61
N ALA A 78 9.63 -40.59 21.82
CA ALA A 78 9.21 -41.98 21.92
C ALA A 78 9.56 -42.58 23.29
N SER A 79 10.73 -42.25 23.83
CA SER A 79 11.18 -42.73 25.14
C SER A 79 10.35 -42.16 26.30
N SER A 80 9.95 -40.87 26.23
CA SER A 80 9.08 -40.25 27.22
C SER A 80 7.63 -40.76 27.18
N LEU A 81 7.17 -41.20 26.01
CA LEU A 81 5.82 -41.74 25.79
C LEU A 81 5.70 -43.25 26.01
N ALA A 82 6.80 -43.98 26.22
CA ALA A 82 6.79 -45.43 26.40
C ALA A 82 5.88 -45.89 27.55
N GLY A 83 5.73 -45.07 28.60
CA GLY A 83 4.83 -45.37 29.72
C GLY A 83 3.33 -45.22 29.39
N ALA A 84 2.98 -44.60 28.26
CA ALA A 84 1.60 -44.39 27.79
C ALA A 84 1.26 -45.24 26.55
N ASP A 85 2.23 -46.02 26.04
CA ASP A 85 2.05 -46.91 24.89
C ASP A 85 1.49 -48.26 25.32
N GLU A 86 0.17 -48.32 25.51
CA GLU A 86 -0.55 -49.55 25.86
C GLU A 86 -0.50 -50.63 24.75
N TYR A 87 -0.20 -50.24 23.51
CA TYR A 87 -0.28 -51.12 22.34
C TYR A 87 1.06 -51.34 21.62
N HIS A 88 2.18 -50.91 22.22
CA HIS A 88 3.53 -51.02 21.64
C HIS A 88 3.62 -50.48 20.20
N LEU A 89 2.94 -49.37 19.90
CA LEU A 89 2.93 -48.72 18.58
C LEU A 89 4.23 -47.99 18.25
N LEU A 90 5.01 -47.63 19.28
CA LEU A 90 6.30 -46.93 19.18
C LEU A 90 7.49 -47.89 19.15
N GLU A 91 7.32 -49.15 19.54
CA GLU A 91 8.36 -50.16 19.38
C GLU A 91 8.48 -50.58 17.92
N VAL A 92 9.56 -50.14 17.28
CA VAL A 92 10.05 -50.74 16.05
C VAL A 92 10.49 -52.16 16.41
N LYS A 93 9.61 -53.15 16.23
CA LYS A 93 10.05 -54.54 16.18
C LYS A 93 11.03 -54.64 15.03
N GLU A 94 12.31 -54.76 15.34
CA GLU A 94 13.32 -55.22 14.39
C GLU A 94 12.88 -56.62 13.92
N LYS A 95 12.13 -56.67 12.82
CA LYS A 95 11.95 -57.91 12.07
C LYS A 95 13.33 -58.23 11.50
N LYS A 96 13.98 -59.25 12.08
CA LYS A 96 15.13 -59.87 11.44
C LYS A 96 14.68 -60.34 10.07
N VAL A 97 15.20 -59.67 9.03
CA VAL A 97 15.10 -60.13 7.64
C VAL A 97 15.95 -61.40 7.54
N GLU A 98 15.30 -62.55 7.61
CA GLU A 98 15.97 -63.85 7.51
C GLU A 98 16.24 -64.25 6.05
N SER A 99 15.67 -63.54 5.06
CA SER A 99 15.96 -63.79 3.64
C SER A 99 15.92 -62.52 2.77
N ILE A 100 16.70 -62.56 1.69
CA ILE A 100 16.74 -61.52 0.64
C ILE A 100 15.38 -61.37 -0.06
N ALA A 101 14.54 -62.41 -0.05
CA ALA A 101 13.22 -62.41 -0.71
C ALA A 101 12.18 -61.56 0.03
N ASP A 102 12.31 -61.40 1.35
CA ASP A 102 11.43 -60.54 2.16
C ASP A 102 11.70 -59.05 1.91
N ILE A 103 12.92 -58.70 1.48
CA ILE A 103 13.29 -57.33 1.09
C ILE A 103 12.66 -56.94 -0.26
N PHE A 104 12.50 -57.90 -1.18
CA PHE A 104 11.90 -57.64 -2.50
C PHE A 104 10.36 -57.58 -2.47
N SER A 105 9.72 -58.21 -1.49
CA SER A 105 8.25 -58.28 -1.42
C SER A 105 7.61 -57.09 -0.67
N ASP A 106 8.40 -56.30 0.06
CA ASP A 106 7.97 -55.07 0.74
C ASP A 106 8.29 -53.78 -0.06
N ASP A 107 8.58 -53.89 -1.36
CA ASP A 107 8.77 -52.73 -2.25
C ASP A 107 7.43 -52.06 -2.59
N GLY A 108 6.76 -51.52 -1.57
CA GLY A 108 5.52 -50.75 -1.71
C GLY A 108 5.69 -49.43 -2.48
N PHE A 109 6.91 -49.08 -2.87
CA PHE A 109 7.25 -47.86 -3.61
C PHE A 109 7.79 -48.10 -5.02
N GLY A 110 7.94 -49.35 -5.48
CA GLY A 110 8.37 -49.69 -6.84
C GLY A 110 9.78 -49.22 -7.19
N LEU A 111 10.65 -49.05 -6.19
CA LEU A 111 12.01 -48.52 -6.34
C LEU A 111 13.02 -49.55 -6.86
N LEU A 112 12.68 -50.85 -6.81
CA LEU A 112 13.58 -51.93 -7.20
C LEU A 112 13.29 -52.51 -8.58
N ASN A 113 12.29 -51.97 -9.30
CA ASN A 113 12.11 -52.29 -10.72
C ASN A 113 13.17 -51.59 -11.55
N ASN A 114 13.89 -52.38 -12.33
CA ASN A 114 15.12 -52.02 -13.02
C ASN A 114 14.87 -51.21 -14.31
N ASP A 115 13.98 -50.21 -14.24
CA ASP A 115 13.68 -49.30 -15.33
C ASP A 115 14.64 -48.12 -15.29
N ALA A 116 15.90 -48.38 -15.63
CA ALA A 116 16.95 -47.37 -15.75
C ALA A 116 16.62 -46.26 -16.79
N ASP A 117 15.57 -46.44 -17.59
CA ASP A 117 15.08 -45.47 -18.56
C ASP A 117 14.08 -44.44 -17.97
N ASP A 118 13.55 -44.66 -16.77
CA ASP A 118 12.55 -43.75 -16.15
C ASP A 118 13.19 -42.60 -15.37
N ILE A 119 14.48 -42.70 -15.02
CA ILE A 119 15.28 -41.60 -14.43
C ILE A 119 15.47 -40.46 -15.45
N PHE A 120 15.48 -40.78 -16.74
CA PHE A 120 15.65 -39.80 -17.81
C PHE A 120 14.33 -39.27 -18.39
N ASN A 121 13.19 -39.89 -18.04
CA ASN A 121 11.87 -39.49 -18.51
C ASN A 121 11.07 -38.78 -17.41
N LEU A 122 11.20 -37.45 -17.36
CA LEU A 122 10.43 -36.58 -16.47
C LEU A 122 8.92 -36.59 -16.82
N LYS A 123 8.17 -37.57 -16.31
CA LYS A 123 6.71 -37.73 -16.59
C LYS A 123 5.83 -36.55 -16.15
N HIS A 124 6.29 -35.75 -15.18
CA HIS A 124 5.53 -34.62 -14.63
C HIS A 124 6.07 -33.23 -15.05
N VAL A 125 7.06 -33.17 -15.95
CA VAL A 125 7.59 -31.90 -16.47
C VAL A 125 7.67 -31.98 -17.99
N THR A 126 7.04 -31.02 -18.68
CA THR A 126 7.06 -30.93 -20.14
C THR A 126 8.49 -30.98 -20.67
N SER A 127 8.75 -31.88 -21.63
CA SER A 127 10.09 -32.07 -22.20
C SER A 127 10.60 -30.78 -22.88
N PRO A 128 11.92 -30.53 -22.93
CA PRO A 128 12.48 -29.37 -23.64
C PRO A 128 12.06 -29.31 -25.10
N GLU A 129 11.86 -30.48 -25.74
CA GLU A 129 11.46 -30.58 -27.15
C GLU A 129 9.99 -30.19 -27.38
N GLU A 130 9.09 -30.47 -26.44
CA GLU A 130 7.71 -29.99 -26.51
C GLU A 130 7.60 -28.51 -26.16
N ARG A 131 8.44 -27.99 -25.24
CA ARG A 131 8.59 -26.55 -25.03
C ARG A 131 9.14 -25.83 -26.26
N ALA A 132 10.13 -26.41 -26.95
CA ALA A 132 10.69 -25.86 -28.19
C ALA A 132 9.72 -25.94 -29.38
N LYS A 133 8.78 -26.91 -29.39
CA LYS A 133 7.70 -26.98 -30.39
C LYS A 133 6.53 -26.03 -30.08
N ALA A 134 6.27 -25.72 -28.81
CA ALA A 134 5.32 -24.68 -28.42
C ALA A 134 5.85 -23.26 -28.72
N ASP A 135 7.17 -23.10 -28.78
CA ASP A 135 7.85 -21.95 -29.37
C ASP A 135 7.76 -22.01 -30.91
N LEU A 136 6.57 -21.71 -31.45
CA LEU A 136 6.48 -21.06 -32.76
C LEU A 136 7.19 -19.71 -32.63
N VAL A 137 8.53 -19.74 -32.68
CA VAL A 137 9.40 -18.57 -32.74
C VAL A 137 8.82 -17.68 -33.82
N ALA A 138 8.45 -16.44 -33.49
CA ALA A 138 7.89 -15.51 -34.45
C ALA A 138 8.93 -15.24 -35.55
N HIS A 139 8.84 -16.00 -36.65
CA HIS A 139 9.72 -15.83 -37.79
C HIS A 139 9.33 -14.51 -38.45
N ARG A 140 10.30 -13.60 -38.61
CA ARG A 140 10.14 -12.35 -39.35
C ARG A 140 9.78 -12.70 -40.80
N LYS A 141 8.55 -12.43 -41.21
CA LYS A 141 8.09 -12.63 -42.60
C LYS A 141 8.31 -11.34 -43.39
N LYS A 142 8.57 -11.43 -44.69
CA LYS A 142 8.65 -10.23 -45.54
C LYS A 142 7.25 -9.63 -45.67
N CYS A 143 7.12 -8.34 -45.38
CA CYS A 143 5.84 -7.65 -45.46
C CYS A 143 5.53 -7.26 -46.92
N LEU A 144 4.33 -7.56 -47.40
CA LEU A 144 3.92 -7.27 -48.78
C LEU A 144 3.45 -5.81 -48.97
N ASN A 145 3.00 -5.14 -47.89
CA ASN A 145 2.42 -3.80 -47.93
C ASN A 145 3.37 -2.70 -47.39
N PHE A 146 4.68 -2.90 -47.51
CA PHE A 146 5.68 -2.05 -46.86
C PHE A 146 5.69 -0.58 -47.34
N GLN A 147 5.24 -0.30 -48.58
CA GLN A 147 5.27 1.05 -49.15
C GLN A 147 4.47 2.09 -48.35
N GLU A 148 3.36 1.70 -47.74
CA GLU A 148 2.53 2.60 -46.92
C GLU A 148 3.23 2.95 -45.59
N TYR A 149 3.92 1.98 -44.99
CA TYR A 149 4.63 2.17 -43.73
C TYR A 149 6.00 2.83 -43.93
N GLU A 150 6.63 2.68 -45.10
CA GLU A 150 7.90 3.33 -45.44
C GLU A 150 7.79 4.86 -45.34
N ALA A 151 6.65 5.44 -45.76
CA ALA A 151 6.38 6.87 -45.61
C ALA A 151 6.33 7.31 -44.13
N LEU A 152 5.73 6.49 -43.26
CA LEU A 152 5.65 6.74 -41.82
C LEU A 152 7.03 6.66 -41.14
N PHE A 153 7.85 5.69 -41.51
CA PHE A 153 9.23 5.58 -41.00
C PHE A 153 10.11 6.74 -41.46
N LYS A 154 9.97 7.19 -42.71
CA LYS A 154 10.67 8.38 -43.23
C LYS A 154 10.28 9.65 -42.46
N SER A 155 8.99 9.86 -42.16
CA SER A 155 8.53 10.97 -41.31
C SER A 155 9.13 10.88 -39.90
N CYS A 156 9.08 9.69 -39.29
CA CYS A 156 9.66 9.46 -37.96
C CYS A 156 11.17 9.76 -37.91
N HIS A 157 11.92 9.39 -38.96
CA HIS A 157 13.35 9.66 -39.04
C HIS A 157 13.67 11.16 -39.22
N GLN A 158 12.84 11.89 -39.98
CA GLN A 158 12.95 13.35 -40.08
C GLN A 158 12.63 14.01 -38.74
N GLU A 159 11.59 13.57 -38.04
CA GLU A 159 11.17 14.11 -36.75
C GLU A 159 12.15 13.81 -35.60
N LEU A 160 12.87 12.68 -35.68
CA LEU A 160 13.99 12.37 -34.79
C LEU A 160 15.21 13.26 -35.08
N LYS A 161 15.50 13.55 -36.36
CA LYS A 161 16.58 14.49 -36.75
C LYS A 161 16.29 15.91 -36.30
N ASP A 162 15.03 16.33 -36.40
CA ASP A 162 14.56 17.66 -35.98
C ASP A 162 14.44 17.82 -34.45
N LYS A 163 14.80 16.79 -33.66
CA LYS A 163 14.67 16.73 -32.18
C LYS A 163 13.24 16.90 -31.65
N LYS A 164 12.22 16.71 -32.50
CA LYS A 164 10.80 16.80 -32.10
C LYS A 164 10.32 15.55 -31.36
N ARG A 165 10.96 14.39 -31.62
CA ARG A 165 10.72 13.13 -30.88
C ARG A 165 11.92 12.77 -30.01
N LYS A 166 11.67 12.24 -28.81
CA LYS A 166 12.70 11.71 -27.92
C LYS A 166 12.59 10.19 -27.82
N VAL A 167 13.76 9.56 -27.73
CA VAL A 167 13.87 8.13 -27.46
C VAL A 167 13.93 7.97 -25.94
N VAL A 168 12.88 7.43 -25.33
CA VAL A 168 12.70 7.30 -23.88
C VAL A 168 12.84 5.81 -23.50
N PRO A 169 13.36 5.48 -22.30
CA PRO A 169 13.33 4.12 -21.79
C PRO A 169 11.90 3.55 -21.79
N PHE A 170 11.78 2.26 -22.08
CA PHE A 170 10.49 1.59 -22.22
C PHE A 170 9.70 1.54 -20.90
N VAL A 171 8.40 1.83 -20.98
CA VAL A 171 7.42 1.68 -19.89
C VAL A 171 6.25 0.85 -20.40
N GLU A 172 5.91 -0.23 -19.71
CA GLU A 172 4.88 -1.20 -20.13
C GLU A 172 3.50 -0.58 -20.38
N LYS A 173 3.17 0.51 -19.67
CA LYS A 173 1.90 1.25 -19.82
C LYS A 173 1.81 2.12 -21.08
N SER A 174 2.90 2.28 -21.83
CA SER A 174 2.98 3.18 -22.99
C SER A 174 2.99 2.42 -24.32
N LEU A 175 2.80 1.10 -24.30
CA LEU A 175 2.79 0.25 -25.49
C LEU A 175 1.36 0.03 -25.99
N ASP A 176 0.90 0.93 -26.85
CA ASP A 176 -0.41 0.88 -27.49
C ASP A 176 -0.32 0.71 -29.02
N LYS A 177 -1.48 0.53 -29.68
CA LYS A 177 -1.58 0.51 -31.14
C LYS A 177 -1.11 1.85 -31.71
N GLY A 178 -0.31 1.83 -32.77
CA GLY A 178 0.22 3.03 -33.43
C GLY A 178 1.58 3.52 -32.90
N VAL A 179 2.10 2.92 -31.83
CA VAL A 179 3.35 3.39 -31.22
C VAL A 179 4.58 2.91 -31.99
N PHE A 180 5.55 3.81 -32.14
CA PHE A 180 6.89 3.51 -32.66
C PHE A 180 7.85 3.15 -31.52
N PHE A 181 8.63 2.09 -31.72
CA PHE A 181 9.66 1.68 -30.78
C PHE A 181 10.94 1.30 -31.51
N VAL A 182 12.05 1.27 -30.78
CA VAL A 182 13.35 0.80 -31.24
C VAL A 182 13.66 -0.48 -30.50
N LEU A 183 13.86 -1.56 -31.25
CA LEU A 183 14.29 -2.84 -30.70
C LEU A 183 15.59 -3.25 -31.37
N SER A 184 16.66 -3.40 -30.57
CA SER A 184 18.00 -3.78 -31.05
C SER A 184 18.49 -2.93 -32.24
N GLY A 185 18.20 -1.62 -32.22
CA GLY A 185 18.63 -0.66 -33.25
C GLY A 185 17.75 -0.57 -34.50
N ILE A 186 16.65 -1.32 -34.59
CA ILE A 186 15.68 -1.25 -35.70
C ILE A 186 14.38 -0.62 -35.20
N ILE A 187 13.81 0.32 -35.96
CA ILE A 187 12.51 0.90 -35.64
C ILE A 187 11.39 -0.08 -36.00
N GLY A 188 10.50 -0.34 -35.05
CA GLY A 188 9.26 -1.09 -35.21
C GLY A 188 8.03 -0.22 -34.99
N TYR A 189 6.94 -0.56 -35.67
CA TYR A 189 5.63 0.05 -35.56
C TYR A 189 4.60 -1.01 -35.17
N VAL A 190 3.81 -0.76 -34.13
CA VAL A 190 2.73 -1.66 -33.70
C VAL A 190 1.47 -1.32 -34.48
N GLU A 191 1.08 -2.16 -35.43
CA GLU A 191 -0.09 -1.89 -36.28
C GLU A 191 -1.40 -2.29 -35.59
N SER A 192 -1.46 -3.51 -35.03
CA SER A 192 -2.65 -3.99 -34.35
C SER A 192 -2.34 -5.06 -33.30
N ILE A 193 -3.17 -5.11 -32.27
CA ILE A 193 -3.21 -6.18 -31.27
C ILE A 193 -4.47 -6.97 -31.61
N LEU A 194 -4.29 -8.16 -32.18
CA LEU A 194 -5.31 -8.92 -32.90
C LEU A 194 -6.18 -9.79 -31.99
N GLU A 195 -5.67 -10.21 -30.84
CA GLU A 195 -6.42 -11.03 -29.88
C GLU A 195 -6.00 -10.65 -28.47
N THR A 196 -6.93 -10.33 -27.58
CA THR A 196 -6.65 -10.09 -26.14
C THR A 196 -7.37 -11.14 -25.32
N TYR A 197 -6.64 -12.12 -24.78
CA TYR A 197 -7.16 -13.04 -23.79
C TYR A 197 -6.71 -12.60 -22.39
N LYS A 198 -7.59 -12.76 -21.40
CA LYS A 198 -7.23 -12.59 -20.00
C LYS A 198 -6.80 -13.95 -19.47
N ASP A 199 -5.56 -14.01 -19.00
CA ASP A 199 -5.00 -15.16 -18.30
C ASP A 199 -5.69 -15.37 -16.93
N GLU A 200 -5.53 -16.52 -16.27
CA GLU A 200 -6.17 -16.86 -14.98
C GLU A 200 -5.87 -15.82 -13.86
N PHE A 201 -4.79 -15.05 -14.02
CA PHE A 201 -4.37 -13.97 -13.13
C PHE A 201 -4.89 -12.57 -13.53
N GLY A 202 -5.84 -12.48 -14.46
CA GLY A 202 -6.48 -11.22 -14.89
C GLY A 202 -5.61 -10.33 -15.78
N LYS A 203 -4.49 -10.85 -16.30
CA LYS A 203 -3.54 -10.12 -17.15
C LYS A 203 -3.89 -10.33 -18.62
N ILE A 204 -3.89 -9.24 -19.39
CA ILE A 204 -4.17 -9.25 -20.83
C ILE A 204 -2.92 -9.74 -21.56
N ASP A 205 -3.06 -10.76 -22.40
CA ASP A 205 -2.03 -11.20 -23.32
C ASP A 205 -2.64 -11.39 -24.70
N GLY A 206 -1.82 -11.27 -25.74
CA GLY A 206 -2.32 -11.12 -27.08
C GLY A 206 -1.31 -11.19 -28.21
N ARG A 207 -1.78 -11.52 -29.40
CA ARG A 207 -0.93 -11.49 -30.61
C ARG A 207 -0.86 -10.07 -31.16
N THR A 208 0.36 -9.59 -31.39
CA THR A 208 0.64 -8.29 -31.98
C THR A 208 1.09 -8.44 -33.42
N ARG A 209 0.67 -7.54 -34.32
CA ARG A 209 1.24 -7.38 -35.65
C ARG A 209 2.18 -6.17 -35.63
N ILE A 210 3.47 -6.45 -35.81
CA ILE A 210 4.55 -5.48 -35.76
C ILE A 210 5.17 -5.40 -37.14
N ILE A 211 5.43 -4.19 -37.61
CA ILE A 211 6.13 -3.94 -38.86
C ILE A 211 7.45 -3.25 -38.53
N PHE A 212 8.56 -3.77 -39.06
CA PHE A 212 9.89 -3.21 -38.88
C PHE A 212 10.31 -2.41 -40.11
N GLU A 213 11.16 -1.40 -39.88
CA GLU A 213 11.78 -0.55 -40.92
C GLU A 213 12.52 -1.35 -42.00
N ASN A 214 13.02 -2.54 -41.69
CA ASN A 214 13.70 -3.41 -42.65
C ASN A 214 12.74 -4.21 -43.57
N GLY A 215 11.46 -3.85 -43.62
CA GLY A 215 10.46 -4.52 -44.46
C GLY A 215 10.00 -5.88 -43.94
N THR A 216 10.24 -6.18 -42.66
CA THR A 216 9.78 -7.44 -42.05
C THR A 216 8.60 -7.22 -41.12
N GLU A 217 7.64 -8.13 -41.15
CA GLU A 217 6.56 -8.21 -40.19
C GLU A 217 6.80 -9.35 -39.18
N SER A 218 6.37 -9.14 -37.95
CA SER A 218 6.48 -10.12 -36.88
C SER A 218 5.18 -10.19 -36.11
N ASN A 219 4.75 -11.41 -35.79
CA ASN A 219 3.52 -11.70 -35.07
C ASN A 219 3.78 -12.11 -33.61
N MET A 220 4.60 -11.33 -32.89
CA MET A 220 5.01 -11.68 -31.53
C MET A 220 3.85 -11.59 -30.53
N LEU A 221 3.90 -12.43 -29.49
CA LEU A 221 3.06 -12.27 -28.30
C LEU A 221 3.41 -10.99 -27.55
N PHE A 222 2.40 -10.28 -27.05
CA PHE A 222 2.51 -8.99 -26.38
C PHE A 222 3.47 -9.03 -25.19
N ARG A 223 3.38 -10.06 -24.33
CA ARG A 223 4.31 -10.21 -23.21
C ARG A 223 5.75 -10.49 -23.63
N SER A 224 5.93 -11.27 -24.71
CA SER A 224 7.27 -11.54 -25.24
C SER A 224 7.90 -10.28 -25.83
N LEU A 225 7.08 -9.42 -26.45
CA LEU A 225 7.50 -8.11 -26.92
C LEU A 225 7.90 -7.20 -25.75
N ILE A 226 7.06 -7.12 -24.71
CA ILE A 226 7.35 -6.35 -23.48
C ILE A 226 8.68 -6.78 -22.87
N LYS A 227 8.91 -8.09 -22.70
CA LYS A 227 10.15 -8.61 -22.13
C LYS A 227 11.38 -8.18 -22.95
N ARG A 228 11.31 -8.31 -24.27
CA ARG A 228 12.38 -7.84 -25.18
C ARG A 228 12.59 -6.33 -25.13
N LEU A 229 11.51 -5.56 -24.94
CA LEU A 229 11.60 -4.12 -24.82
C LEU A 229 12.18 -3.68 -23.47
N TYR A 230 12.02 -4.46 -22.41
CA TYR A 230 12.72 -4.23 -21.14
C TYR A 230 14.22 -4.53 -21.22
N GLU A 231 14.61 -5.53 -22.01
CA GLU A 231 16.01 -5.92 -22.18
C GLU A 231 16.78 -4.88 -23.01
N ASP A 232 16.29 -4.53 -24.20
CA ASP A 232 17.01 -3.68 -25.18
C ASP A 232 16.12 -2.64 -25.90
N GLY A 233 14.89 -2.45 -25.43
CA GLY A 233 13.91 -1.59 -26.09
C GLY A 233 13.98 -0.13 -25.66
N LYS A 234 13.78 0.76 -26.63
CA LYS A 234 13.51 2.18 -26.37
C LYS A 234 12.23 2.58 -27.08
N LEU A 235 11.43 3.43 -26.47
CA LEU A 235 10.16 3.90 -27.06
C LEU A 235 10.39 5.26 -27.72
N ILE A 236 9.83 5.46 -28.92
CA ILE A 236 9.86 6.77 -29.59
C ILE A 236 8.58 7.49 -29.20
N THR A 237 8.70 8.60 -28.48
CA THR A 237 7.54 9.39 -28.08
C THR A 237 6.80 9.93 -29.30
N GLU A 238 5.47 9.83 -29.30
CA GLU A 238 4.64 10.62 -30.20
C GLU A 238 4.74 12.12 -29.88
N HIS A 239 4.39 12.94 -30.87
CA HIS A 239 4.57 14.38 -30.94
C HIS A 239 4.37 15.11 -29.60
N GLN A 240 5.21 16.11 -29.36
CA GLN A 240 5.28 16.94 -28.14
C GLN A 240 4.03 17.79 -27.82
N ASP A 241 2.90 17.56 -28.51
CA ASP A 241 1.60 18.17 -28.20
C ASP A 241 0.69 17.26 -27.35
N ASN A 242 1.08 16.00 -27.11
CA ASN A 242 0.30 15.08 -26.27
C ASN A 242 0.83 14.92 -24.84
N TYR A 243 1.82 15.72 -24.42
CA TYR A 243 2.24 15.80 -23.01
C TYR A 243 1.17 16.41 -22.08
N LEU A 244 0.02 16.83 -22.61
CA LEU A 244 -1.17 17.26 -21.86
C LEU A 244 -2.29 16.20 -21.80
N ASN A 245 -2.12 15.01 -22.37
CA ASN A 245 -3.07 13.91 -22.20
C ASN A 245 -2.45 12.74 -21.42
N PRO A 246 -2.37 12.82 -20.08
CA PRO A 246 -2.36 11.63 -19.23
C PRO A 246 -3.78 11.04 -19.09
N LEU A 247 -4.70 11.36 -20.01
CA LEU A 247 -6.01 10.77 -20.10
C LEU A 247 -5.98 9.80 -21.27
N ARG A 248 -6.14 8.52 -20.91
CA ARG A 248 -6.61 7.43 -21.75
C ARG A 248 -7.38 7.98 -22.95
N SER A 249 -7.03 7.55 -24.15
CA SER A 249 -7.89 7.68 -25.32
C SER A 249 -9.31 7.30 -24.89
N ILE A 250 -10.19 8.30 -24.80
CA ILE A 250 -11.58 8.13 -24.40
C ILE A 250 -12.17 7.13 -25.39
N THR A 251 -12.55 5.95 -24.92
CA THR A 251 -13.20 4.96 -25.78
C THR A 251 -14.68 5.33 -25.91
N GLU A 252 -15.35 4.91 -26.98
CA GLU A 252 -16.80 5.12 -27.14
C GLU A 252 -17.65 4.42 -26.04
N GLU A 253 -17.01 3.63 -25.17
CA GLU A 253 -17.61 2.98 -24.00
C GLU A 253 -17.60 3.86 -22.73
N ASP A 254 -16.88 4.99 -22.72
CA ASP A 254 -16.77 5.86 -21.55
C ASP A 254 -18.01 6.74 -21.38
N GLN A 255 -18.77 6.53 -20.30
CA GLN A 255 -19.94 7.35 -19.98
C GLN A 255 -19.52 8.75 -19.50
N GLU A 256 -19.97 9.77 -20.24
CA GLU A 256 -19.82 11.17 -19.88
C GLU A 256 -20.57 11.41 -18.55
N SER A 257 -19.81 11.67 -17.49
CA SER A 257 -20.35 11.68 -16.12
C SER A 257 -20.64 13.09 -15.61
N GLY A 258 -20.13 14.12 -16.30
CA GLY A 258 -20.39 15.54 -16.05
C GLY A 258 -19.17 16.44 -16.27
N PHE A 259 -19.28 17.69 -15.83
CA PHE A 259 -18.27 18.74 -15.97
C PHE A 259 -17.88 19.29 -14.60
N ILE A 260 -16.58 19.56 -14.43
CA ILE A 260 -16.09 20.43 -13.36
C ILE A 260 -15.68 21.73 -13.97
N TYR A 261 -16.18 22.84 -13.45
CA TYR A 261 -15.90 24.15 -13.98
C TYR A 261 -15.23 25.03 -12.93
N ILE A 262 -14.36 25.90 -13.43
CA ILE A 262 -13.67 26.93 -12.66
C ILE A 262 -14.17 28.28 -13.15
N LEU A 263 -14.74 29.06 -12.25
CA LEU A 263 -15.27 30.38 -12.54
C LEU A 263 -14.46 31.47 -11.87
N LYS A 264 -14.44 32.63 -12.48
CA LYS A 264 -13.93 33.87 -11.91
C LYS A 264 -15.07 34.87 -11.75
N SER A 265 -15.16 35.51 -10.59
CA SER A 265 -16.14 36.58 -10.38
C SER A 265 -15.77 37.81 -11.21
N LYS A 266 -16.77 38.47 -11.81
CA LYS A 266 -16.66 39.81 -12.41
C LYS A 266 -17.32 40.87 -11.54
N SER A 267 -17.36 40.66 -10.22
CA SER A 267 -17.92 41.64 -9.29
C SER A 267 -17.08 42.92 -9.23
N ASP A 268 -17.75 44.07 -9.16
CA ASP A 268 -17.13 45.39 -9.00
C ASP A 268 -16.76 45.71 -7.53
N ARG A 269 -17.04 44.80 -6.59
CA ARG A 269 -16.69 44.99 -5.18
C ARG A 269 -15.18 44.95 -5.00
N GLN A 270 -14.63 46.04 -4.46
CA GLN A 270 -13.19 46.20 -4.24
C GLN A 270 -12.59 45.10 -3.33
N GLU A 271 -13.38 44.53 -2.42
CA GLU A 271 -13.01 43.41 -1.56
C GLU A 271 -12.72 42.12 -2.34
N ILE A 272 -13.39 41.89 -3.47
CA ILE A 272 -13.27 40.69 -4.31
C ILE A 272 -12.20 40.91 -5.38
N THR A 273 -12.16 42.12 -5.97
CA THR A 273 -11.18 42.48 -7.01
C THR A 273 -9.75 42.53 -6.49
N SER A 274 -9.56 42.90 -5.21
CA SER A 274 -8.22 43.02 -4.61
C SER A 274 -7.57 41.68 -4.30
N ILE A 275 -8.31 40.57 -4.32
CA ILE A 275 -7.80 39.24 -4.00
C ILE A 275 -7.32 38.56 -5.31
N PRO A 276 -6.00 38.34 -5.48
CA PRO A 276 -5.50 37.62 -6.63
C PRO A 276 -5.87 36.13 -6.55
N HIS A 277 -6.03 35.48 -7.70
CA HIS A 277 -6.28 34.04 -7.82
C HIS A 277 -7.54 33.52 -7.10
N LEU A 278 -8.58 34.35 -7.03
CA LEU A 278 -9.87 33.94 -6.52
C LEU A 278 -10.68 33.20 -7.59
N TYR A 279 -10.95 31.92 -7.34
CA TYR A 279 -11.74 31.08 -8.23
C TYR A 279 -12.83 30.31 -7.49
N LYS A 280 -13.93 30.08 -8.18
CA LYS A 280 -14.99 29.19 -7.73
C LYS A 280 -14.88 27.85 -8.44
N ILE A 281 -14.91 26.76 -7.68
CA ILE A 281 -14.87 25.39 -8.21
C ILE A 281 -16.23 24.75 -7.96
N GLY A 282 -16.90 24.32 -9.03
CA GLY A 282 -18.20 23.66 -8.96
C GLY A 282 -18.36 22.57 -10.01
N TYR A 283 -19.40 21.76 -9.87
CA TYR A 283 -19.73 20.71 -10.83
C TYR A 283 -21.09 20.94 -11.51
N SER A 284 -21.24 20.35 -12.69
CA SER A 284 -22.49 20.28 -13.44
C SER A 284 -22.63 18.92 -14.11
N LYS A 285 -23.86 18.41 -14.26
CA LYS A 285 -24.15 17.24 -15.11
C LYS A 285 -24.46 17.62 -16.57
N GLY A 286 -24.93 18.85 -16.80
CA GLY A 286 -25.22 19.40 -18.12
C GLY A 286 -24.27 20.53 -18.51
N ALA A 287 -24.57 21.22 -19.61
CA ALA A 287 -23.78 22.34 -20.11
C ALA A 287 -23.52 23.40 -19.03
N VAL A 288 -22.27 23.79 -18.85
CA VAL A 288 -21.83 24.73 -17.80
C VAL A 288 -22.44 26.11 -18.04
N GLU A 289 -22.60 26.48 -19.31
CA GLU A 289 -23.17 27.75 -19.76
C GLU A 289 -24.59 27.94 -19.24
N GLU A 290 -25.41 26.87 -19.22
CA GLU A 290 -26.79 26.94 -18.73
C GLU A 290 -26.86 27.10 -17.21
N ARG A 291 -25.93 26.47 -16.48
CA ARG A 291 -25.82 26.59 -15.02
C ARG A 291 -25.47 28.02 -14.58
N VAL A 292 -24.68 28.72 -15.39
CA VAL A 292 -24.10 30.03 -15.06
C VAL A 292 -24.99 31.22 -15.47
N LYS A 293 -26.01 31.01 -16.32
CA LYS A 293 -26.90 32.09 -16.80
C LYS A 293 -27.56 32.92 -15.69
N ASN A 294 -27.90 32.30 -14.56
CA ASN A 294 -28.55 32.98 -13.42
C ASN A 294 -27.58 33.37 -12.29
N ALA A 295 -26.27 33.32 -12.53
CA ALA A 295 -25.26 33.58 -11.49
C ALA A 295 -25.38 34.96 -10.83
N ALA A 296 -25.86 35.98 -11.55
CA ALA A 296 -26.02 37.33 -11.00
C ALA A 296 -27.07 37.41 -9.87
N GLN A 297 -28.06 36.51 -9.86
CA GLN A 297 -29.13 36.50 -8.85
C GLN A 297 -28.87 35.49 -7.72
N ASP A 298 -27.91 34.60 -7.90
CA ASP A 298 -27.64 33.51 -6.97
C ASP A 298 -26.59 33.93 -5.92
N PRO A 299 -26.90 33.85 -4.61
CA PRO A 299 -25.96 34.19 -3.53
C PRO A 299 -24.67 33.37 -3.56
N THR A 300 -24.70 32.15 -4.11
CA THR A 300 -23.54 31.26 -4.22
C THR A 300 -22.48 31.80 -5.20
N TYR A 301 -22.84 32.71 -6.10
CA TYR A 301 -21.93 33.40 -7.03
C TYR A 301 -21.64 34.85 -6.61
N LEU A 302 -21.86 35.18 -5.33
CA LEU A 302 -21.62 36.51 -4.79
C LEU A 302 -22.51 37.60 -5.41
N MET A 303 -23.67 37.22 -5.95
CA MET A 303 -24.62 38.13 -6.63
C MET A 303 -23.97 38.93 -7.75
N ALA A 304 -23.04 38.29 -8.48
CA ALA A 304 -22.25 38.93 -9.52
C ALA A 304 -22.20 38.05 -10.78
N PRO A 305 -22.06 38.65 -11.96
CA PRO A 305 -21.77 37.89 -13.15
C PRO A 305 -20.41 37.18 -13.01
N VAL A 306 -20.31 35.98 -13.57
CA VAL A 306 -19.10 35.15 -13.50
C VAL A 306 -18.63 34.78 -14.89
N ALA A 307 -17.31 34.66 -15.06
CA ALA A 307 -16.67 34.20 -16.30
C ALA A 307 -16.25 32.74 -16.13
N ILE A 308 -16.52 31.90 -17.13
CA ILE A 308 -15.97 30.55 -17.20
C ILE A 308 -14.50 30.67 -17.61
N VAL A 309 -13.60 30.20 -16.75
CA VAL A 309 -12.15 30.20 -17.03
C VAL A 309 -11.77 28.89 -17.69
N THR A 310 -12.13 27.77 -17.05
CA THR A 310 -11.80 26.43 -17.51
C THR A 310 -12.95 25.48 -17.17
N ALA A 311 -13.19 24.49 -18.03
CA ALA A 311 -14.12 23.39 -17.77
C ALA A 311 -13.47 22.05 -18.13
N PHE A 312 -13.48 21.12 -17.18
CA PHE A 312 -12.96 19.75 -17.32
C PHE A 312 -14.11 18.78 -17.52
N LYS A 313 -14.05 18.01 -18.61
CA LYS A 313 -14.98 16.92 -18.86
C LYS A 313 -14.56 15.69 -18.04
N CYS A 314 -15.47 15.15 -17.25
CA CYS A 314 -15.23 13.97 -16.43
C CYS A 314 -15.85 12.73 -17.09
N TYR A 315 -15.01 11.73 -17.36
CA TYR A 315 -15.41 10.44 -17.92
C TYR A 315 -15.28 9.34 -16.86
N ASN A 316 -16.27 8.44 -16.78
CA ASN A 316 -16.24 7.26 -15.92
C ASN A 316 -15.90 7.55 -14.43
N MET A 317 -16.25 8.75 -13.95
CA MET A 317 -15.96 9.20 -12.59
C MET A 317 -17.06 10.13 -12.10
N ASN A 318 -17.42 10.02 -10.81
CA ASN A 318 -18.45 10.87 -10.23
C ASN A 318 -17.92 12.31 -9.99
N PRO A 319 -18.42 13.33 -10.71
CA PRO A 319 -17.91 14.71 -10.61
C PRO A 319 -18.18 15.34 -9.24
N GLN A 320 -19.26 14.94 -8.56
CA GLN A 320 -19.60 15.45 -7.23
C GLN A 320 -18.55 15.02 -6.19
N LYS A 321 -18.02 13.79 -6.28
CA LYS A 321 -16.97 13.33 -5.38
C LYS A 321 -15.64 14.05 -5.64
N LEU A 322 -15.33 14.31 -6.92
CA LEU A 322 -14.11 15.03 -7.29
C LEU A 322 -14.17 16.49 -6.78
N GLU A 323 -15.31 17.17 -6.94
CA GLU A 323 -15.54 18.48 -6.33
C GLU A 323 -15.31 18.44 -4.82
N GLN A 324 -15.93 17.49 -4.11
CA GLN A 324 -15.78 17.38 -2.66
C GLN A 324 -14.33 17.16 -2.23
N LEU A 325 -13.54 16.40 -3.00
CA LEU A 325 -12.12 16.22 -2.76
C LEU A 325 -11.34 17.52 -2.96
N LEU A 326 -11.65 18.29 -4.01
CA LEU A 326 -11.04 19.60 -4.24
C LEU A 326 -11.39 20.59 -3.13
N HIS A 327 -12.66 20.64 -2.70
CA HIS A 327 -13.10 21.48 -1.59
C HIS A 327 -12.38 21.12 -0.29
N ASN A 328 -12.20 19.83 -0.02
CA ASN A 328 -11.45 19.37 1.15
C ASN A 328 -9.96 19.71 1.05
N PHE A 329 -9.38 19.63 -0.15
CA PHE A 329 -7.96 19.91 -0.39
C PHE A 329 -7.63 21.40 -0.26
N PHE A 330 -8.47 22.27 -0.83
CA PHE A 330 -8.34 23.72 -0.75
C PHE A 330 -9.08 24.35 0.44
N GLY A 331 -9.63 23.54 1.35
CA GLY A 331 -10.43 24.01 2.48
C GLY A 331 -9.71 24.98 3.43
N SER A 332 -8.37 24.94 3.46
CA SER A 332 -7.53 25.90 4.19
C SER A 332 -7.54 27.31 3.59
N SER A 333 -7.95 27.44 2.33
CA SER A 333 -7.90 28.66 1.52
C SER A 333 -9.27 29.10 1.00
N CYS A 334 -10.34 28.68 1.69
CA CYS A 334 -11.70 29.15 1.41
C CYS A 334 -11.84 30.64 1.75
N LEU A 335 -12.44 31.39 0.83
CA LEU A 335 -12.89 32.76 1.11
C LEU A 335 -14.16 32.70 1.98
N ASN A 336 -14.08 33.23 3.20
CA ASN A 336 -15.23 33.39 4.07
C ASN A 336 -15.78 34.81 3.91
N VAL A 337 -16.77 34.98 3.04
CA VAL A 337 -17.49 36.26 2.86
C VAL A 337 -18.97 36.04 3.11
N ASP A 338 -19.57 36.92 3.92
CA ASP A 338 -21.00 36.93 4.16
C ASP A 338 -21.70 37.70 3.03
N VAL A 339 -22.56 37.03 2.29
CA VAL A 339 -23.43 37.67 1.29
C VAL A 339 -24.85 37.70 1.83
N ILE A 340 -25.48 38.87 1.75
CA ILE A 340 -26.87 39.08 2.14
C ILE A 340 -27.70 39.07 0.86
N ASP A 341 -28.59 38.09 0.75
CA ASP A 341 -29.57 37.96 -0.34
C ASP A 341 -30.52 39.17 -0.37
N GLU A 342 -31.19 39.44 -1.50
CA GLU A 342 -32.20 40.52 -1.62
C GLU A 342 -33.36 40.36 -0.61
N ARG A 343 -33.53 39.14 -0.09
CA ARG A 343 -34.50 38.76 0.95
C ARG A 343 -33.97 38.88 2.39
N GLY A 344 -32.78 39.46 2.60
CA GLY A 344 -32.16 39.65 3.92
C GLY A 344 -31.59 38.38 4.55
N ARG A 345 -31.47 37.27 3.79
CA ARG A 345 -30.90 36.01 4.28
C ARG A 345 -29.38 36.01 4.11
N ARG A 346 -28.66 35.72 5.20
CA ARG A 346 -27.19 35.61 5.20
C ARG A 346 -26.77 34.24 4.67
N SER A 347 -25.91 34.21 3.67
CA SER A 347 -25.35 32.97 3.09
C SER A 347 -23.84 33.12 2.94
N VAL A 348 -23.11 32.06 3.33
CA VAL A 348 -21.64 32.01 3.25
C VAL A 348 -21.25 30.97 2.21
N PRO A 349 -20.89 31.36 0.98
CA PRO A 349 -20.49 30.41 -0.04
C PRO A 349 -19.11 29.85 0.26
N ARG A 350 -19.02 28.54 0.51
CA ARG A 350 -17.76 27.82 0.81
C ARG A 350 -17.01 27.30 -0.42
N GLU A 351 -17.46 27.68 -1.60
CA GLU A 351 -17.00 27.16 -2.90
C GLU A 351 -15.96 28.08 -3.58
N TRP A 352 -15.55 29.15 -2.90
CA TRP A 352 -14.58 30.12 -3.39
C TRP A 352 -13.22 29.88 -2.74
N PHE A 353 -12.19 29.70 -3.56
CA PHE A 353 -10.85 29.34 -3.14
C PHE A 353 -9.83 30.34 -3.69
N ILE A 354 -8.83 30.65 -2.87
CA ILE A 354 -7.69 31.47 -3.26
C ILE A 354 -6.57 30.52 -3.66
N ALA A 355 -6.45 30.22 -4.95
CA ALA A 355 -5.44 29.31 -5.48
C ALA A 355 -5.13 29.61 -6.96
N PRO A 356 -3.84 29.62 -7.37
CA PRO A 356 -3.47 29.76 -8.78
C PRO A 356 -4.06 28.67 -9.67
N LEU A 357 -4.42 29.01 -10.92
CA LEU A 357 -5.08 28.09 -11.84
C LEU A 357 -4.24 26.82 -12.11
N ASN A 358 -2.92 27.00 -12.32
CA ASN A 358 -1.97 25.91 -12.52
C ASN A 358 -1.97 24.91 -11.36
N VAL A 359 -2.15 25.39 -10.12
CA VAL A 359 -2.19 24.56 -8.93
C VAL A 359 -3.51 23.79 -8.83
N ILE A 360 -4.63 24.41 -9.23
CA ILE A 360 -5.92 23.72 -9.28
C ILE A 360 -5.88 22.60 -10.34
N GLU A 361 -5.30 22.87 -11.51
CA GLU A 361 -5.08 21.87 -12.57
C GLU A 361 -4.21 20.70 -12.09
N GLU A 362 -3.09 21.00 -11.44
CA GLU A 362 -2.19 19.99 -10.86
C GLU A 362 -2.89 19.16 -9.79
N ALA A 363 -3.71 19.78 -8.92
CA ALA A 363 -4.51 19.08 -7.93
C ALA A 363 -5.51 18.11 -8.57
N ILE A 364 -6.19 18.53 -9.64
CA ILE A 364 -7.11 17.66 -10.39
C ILE A 364 -6.35 16.45 -10.95
N GLN A 365 -5.19 16.67 -11.57
CA GLN A 365 -4.35 15.60 -12.09
C GLN A 365 -3.91 14.62 -10.98
N MET A 366 -3.50 15.13 -9.82
CA MET A 366 -3.12 14.30 -8.67
C MET A 366 -4.30 13.55 -8.03
N ILE A 367 -5.53 14.07 -8.13
CA ILE A 367 -6.71 13.32 -7.68
C ILE A 367 -6.99 12.16 -8.64
N VAL A 368 -6.85 12.38 -9.95
CA VAL A 368 -7.00 11.32 -10.97
C VAL A 368 -5.91 10.26 -10.81
N SER A 369 -4.66 10.64 -10.53
CA SER A 369 -3.57 9.69 -10.23
C SER A 369 -3.70 9.03 -8.85
N ARG A 370 -4.61 9.52 -7.99
CA ARG A 370 -4.82 9.13 -6.57
C ARG A 370 -3.67 9.46 -5.63
N GLU A 371 -2.71 10.26 -6.06
CA GLU A 371 -1.54 10.64 -5.26
C GLU A 371 -1.85 11.77 -4.28
N ILE A 372 -2.93 12.54 -4.51
CA ILE A 372 -3.35 13.71 -3.72
C ILE A 372 -3.37 13.48 -2.20
N VAL A 373 -3.57 12.24 -1.74
CA VAL A 373 -3.59 11.85 -0.31
C VAL A 373 -2.26 12.17 0.39
N HIS A 374 -1.16 12.09 -0.37
CA HIS A 374 0.20 12.37 0.07
C HIS A 374 0.59 13.83 -0.10
N TYR A 375 -0.34 14.71 -0.47
CA TYR A 375 -0.06 16.12 -0.70
C TYR A 375 -1.02 17.01 0.11
N ARG A 376 -0.62 18.26 0.34
CA ARG A 376 -1.45 19.32 0.94
C ARG A 376 -1.19 20.64 0.22
N TYR A 377 -2.21 21.48 0.18
CA TYR A 377 -2.07 22.85 -0.32
C TYR A 377 -1.50 23.78 0.75
N ASP A 378 -0.44 24.51 0.43
CA ASP A 378 0.13 25.56 1.27
C ASP A 378 -0.40 26.93 0.81
N ALA A 379 -1.27 27.54 1.61
CA ALA A 379 -1.92 28.81 1.31
C ALA A 379 -0.94 30.00 1.25
N ASN A 380 0.15 29.95 2.01
CA ASN A 380 1.11 31.06 2.08
C ASN A 380 1.99 31.12 0.83
N ARG A 381 2.38 29.95 0.33
CA ARG A 381 3.24 29.82 -0.85
C ARG A 381 2.45 29.62 -2.13
N GLN A 382 1.17 29.30 -2.01
CA GLN A 382 0.28 28.96 -3.13
C GLN A 382 0.82 27.79 -3.96
N GLU A 383 1.34 26.75 -3.31
CA GLU A 383 1.96 25.57 -3.93
C GLU A 383 1.41 24.27 -3.34
N ILE A 384 1.47 23.18 -4.10
CA ILE A 384 1.19 21.83 -3.59
C ILE A 384 2.48 21.23 -3.04
N ARG A 385 2.42 20.74 -1.81
CA ARG A 385 3.56 20.12 -1.14
C ARG A 385 3.22 18.72 -0.70
N ALA A 386 4.20 17.84 -0.77
CA ALA A 386 4.07 16.52 -0.16
C ALA A 386 3.73 16.72 1.33
N ARG A 387 2.65 16.07 1.78
CA ARG A 387 2.48 15.76 3.18
C ARG A 387 3.70 14.95 3.56
N GLU A 388 4.45 15.45 4.53
CA GLU A 388 5.53 14.68 5.13
C GLU A 388 4.98 13.31 5.52
N SER A 389 5.50 12.27 4.88
CA SER A 389 5.16 10.88 5.17
C SER A 389 5.81 10.55 6.50
N PHE A 390 5.09 10.83 7.58
CA PHE A 390 5.54 10.40 8.89
C PHE A 390 5.38 8.89 9.00
N ASP A 391 6.48 8.25 9.36
CA ASP A 391 6.47 6.84 9.71
C ASP A 391 5.56 6.62 10.92
N LYS A 392 4.37 6.07 10.66
CA LYS A 392 3.35 5.75 11.68
C LYS A 392 3.83 4.71 12.69
N THR A 393 4.89 3.97 12.36
CA THR A 393 5.48 2.96 13.24
C THR A 393 6.55 3.53 14.17
N ARG A 394 6.94 4.80 13.98
CA ARG A 394 7.93 5.44 14.87
C ARG A 394 7.28 5.98 16.14
N ARG A 395 7.99 5.78 17.24
CA ARG A 395 7.64 6.34 18.55
C ARG A 395 8.17 7.75 18.69
N ALA A 396 7.46 8.55 19.49
CA ALA A 396 7.89 9.85 19.98
C ALA A 396 8.29 9.75 21.45
N LEU A 397 9.41 10.37 21.79
CA LEU A 397 9.90 10.58 23.15
C LEU A 397 9.40 11.93 23.68
N SER A 398 8.64 11.89 24.77
CA SER A 398 8.11 13.09 25.43
C SER A 398 9.14 13.71 26.38
N ILE A 399 9.60 14.92 26.05
CA ILE A 399 10.64 15.66 26.78
C ILE A 399 10.13 17.05 27.14
N ARG A 400 10.40 17.48 28.37
CA ARG A 400 10.04 18.83 28.84
C ARG A 400 10.94 19.88 28.20
N GLN A 401 10.38 21.04 27.86
CA GLN A 401 11.21 22.20 27.53
C GLN A 401 11.87 22.72 28.81
N PRO A 402 13.12 23.20 28.76
CA PRO A 402 13.94 23.48 27.57
C PRO A 402 14.81 22.32 27.08
N TYR A 403 14.79 21.15 27.72
CA TYR A 403 15.65 20.02 27.37
C TYR A 403 15.40 19.49 25.96
N ALA A 404 14.16 19.52 25.48
CA ALA A 404 13.83 19.11 24.12
C ALA A 404 14.58 19.97 23.07
N GLU A 405 14.63 21.29 23.27
CA GLU A 405 15.39 22.20 22.41
C GLU A 405 16.91 22.01 22.58
N GLN A 406 17.41 21.74 23.79
CA GLN A 406 18.84 21.42 24.00
C GLN A 406 19.29 20.18 23.24
N ILE A 407 18.42 19.16 23.13
CA ILE A 407 18.70 17.94 22.35
C ILE A 407 18.75 18.27 20.86
N MET A 408 17.78 19.04 20.35
CA MET A 408 17.77 19.43 18.93
C MET A 408 18.97 20.28 18.53
N ARG A 409 19.50 21.09 19.45
CA ARG A 409 20.73 21.88 19.24
C ARG A 409 22.02 21.08 19.48
N GLY A 410 21.92 19.82 19.92
CA GLY A 410 23.06 18.96 20.21
C GLY A 410 23.82 19.28 21.51
N PHE A 411 23.33 20.21 22.33
CA PHE A 411 23.92 20.51 23.63
C PHE A 411 23.71 19.37 24.62
N LYS A 412 22.52 18.75 24.60
CA LYS A 412 22.18 17.61 25.45
C LYS A 412 22.23 16.33 24.63
N LYS A 413 23.26 15.51 24.88
CA LYS A 413 23.48 14.22 24.21
C LYS A 413 22.97 13.02 25.01
N GLU A 414 22.54 13.23 26.24
CA GLU A 414 22.10 12.18 27.15
C GLU A 414 20.77 12.57 27.79
N GLU A 415 19.79 11.68 27.73
CA GLU A 415 18.50 11.83 28.41
C GLU A 415 18.42 10.90 29.62
N TYR A 416 18.26 11.47 30.81
CA TYR A 416 18.26 10.71 32.06
C TYR A 416 16.85 10.30 32.45
N ARG A 417 16.63 9.00 32.73
CA ARG A 417 15.35 8.43 33.14
C ARG A 417 15.55 7.39 34.25
N GLY A 418 14.53 7.21 35.09
CA GLY A 418 14.53 6.17 36.14
C GLY A 418 14.38 4.74 35.62
N ILE A 419 14.16 4.56 34.31
CA ILE A 419 13.94 3.27 33.66
C ILE A 419 14.92 3.10 32.50
N PRO A 420 15.42 1.88 32.25
CA PRO A 420 16.22 1.59 31.07
C PRO A 420 15.35 1.60 29.81
N THR A 421 15.97 1.78 28.65
CA THR A 421 15.31 1.58 27.35
C THR A 421 16.06 0.57 26.50
N ASN A 422 15.30 -0.35 25.89
CA ASN A 422 15.80 -1.29 24.89
C ASN A 422 15.59 -0.77 23.46
N ILE A 423 15.00 0.43 23.31
CA ILE A 423 14.77 1.04 21.99
C ILE A 423 16.11 1.51 21.45
N ARG A 424 16.41 1.11 20.20
CA ARG A 424 17.56 1.56 19.43
C ARG A 424 17.07 2.05 18.07
N GLY A 425 17.70 3.10 17.55
CA GLY A 425 17.33 3.73 16.29
C GLY A 425 16.59 5.06 16.46
N ARG A 426 16.02 5.55 15.37
CA ARG A 426 15.49 6.91 15.25
C ARG A 426 14.08 7.04 15.83
N VAL A 427 13.90 8.03 16.70
CA VAL A 427 12.64 8.35 17.38
C VAL A 427 12.32 9.83 17.22
N TYR A 428 11.05 10.20 17.24
CA TYR A 428 10.66 11.61 17.25
C TYR A 428 10.86 12.22 18.64
N ILE A 429 11.13 13.53 18.69
CA ILE A 429 11.16 14.30 19.94
C ILE A 429 9.89 15.17 20.01
N TYR A 430 9.12 14.96 21.06
CA TYR A 430 7.93 15.74 21.39
C TYR A 430 8.26 16.74 22.51
N ALA A 431 8.05 18.02 22.23
CA ALA A 431 8.14 19.08 23.23
C ALA A 431 6.87 19.10 24.09
N SER A 432 7.00 18.65 25.33
CA SER A 432 5.89 18.57 26.28
C SER A 432 5.32 19.96 26.62
N ASN A 433 4.03 20.00 26.97
CA ASN A 433 3.37 21.19 27.49
C ASN A 433 3.92 21.62 28.86
N THR A 434 4.49 20.67 29.61
CA THR A 434 5.09 20.94 30.92
C THR A 434 6.53 21.44 30.78
N LEU A 435 6.84 22.54 31.47
CA LEU A 435 8.19 23.10 31.58
C LEU A 435 9.00 22.36 32.65
N ALA A 436 10.32 22.33 32.47
CA ALA A 436 11.28 21.94 33.49
C ALA A 436 11.82 23.19 34.23
N ASP A 437 12.64 22.97 35.26
CA ASP A 437 13.19 24.03 36.11
C ASP A 437 13.96 25.11 35.33
N ILE A 438 13.93 26.32 35.90
CA ILE A 438 14.36 27.58 35.30
C ILE A 438 15.86 27.55 34.90
N ASP A 439 16.72 26.87 35.65
CA ASP A 439 18.17 26.82 35.41
C ASP A 439 18.57 26.24 34.05
N ALA A 440 17.75 25.34 33.49
CA ALA A 440 18.04 24.75 32.18
C ALA A 440 17.83 25.75 31.02
N SER A 441 17.03 26.79 31.23
CA SER A 441 16.75 27.81 30.21
C SER A 441 17.89 28.83 30.08
N LEU A 442 18.57 29.14 31.19
CA LEU A 442 19.72 30.06 31.22
C LEU A 442 20.85 29.64 30.27
N ARG A 443 21.08 28.32 30.12
CA ARG A 443 22.13 27.80 29.22
C ARG A 443 21.86 28.04 27.74
N LEU A 444 20.62 28.31 27.35
CA LEU A 444 20.23 28.52 25.95
C LEU A 444 20.16 30.00 25.56
N GLY A 445 20.17 30.93 26.52
CA GLY A 445 19.92 32.35 26.27
C GLY A 445 18.53 32.63 25.70
N ILE A 446 17.58 31.70 25.86
CA ILE A 446 16.22 31.78 25.32
C ILE A 446 15.23 31.70 26.48
N LYS A 447 14.22 32.57 26.47
CA LYS A 447 13.15 32.53 27.46
C LYS A 447 12.29 31.30 27.22
N ASN A 448 11.89 30.63 28.31
CA ASN A 448 11.02 29.44 28.24
C ASN A 448 9.68 29.69 27.52
N GLU A 449 9.23 30.95 27.47
CA GLU A 449 7.97 31.37 26.84
C GLU A 449 8.02 31.27 25.31
N ASP A 450 9.20 31.44 24.71
CA ASP A 450 9.40 31.44 23.25
C ASP A 450 9.55 30.02 22.67
N LEU A 451 9.66 29.01 23.55
CA LEU A 451 9.87 27.64 23.13
C LEU A 451 8.56 26.96 22.72
N PRO A 452 8.54 26.26 21.56
CA PRO A 452 7.36 25.56 21.11
C PRO A 452 7.03 24.41 22.06
N ARG A 453 5.73 24.27 22.35
CA ARG A 453 5.15 23.29 23.27
C ARG A 453 3.98 22.58 22.61
N GLY A 454 3.76 21.32 22.97
CA GLY A 454 2.64 20.54 22.46
C GLY A 454 2.85 20.03 21.03
N VAL A 455 4.10 19.99 20.55
CA VAL A 455 4.44 19.69 19.16
C VAL A 455 5.67 18.79 19.05
N LEU A 456 5.75 18.02 17.98
CA LEU A 456 6.96 17.37 17.51
C LEU A 456 7.89 18.43 16.93
N ILE A 457 9.14 18.43 17.39
CA ILE A 457 10.15 19.42 16.99
C ILE A 457 11.23 18.83 16.07
N GLY A 458 11.37 17.50 16.05
CA GLY A 458 12.47 16.83 15.37
C GLY A 458 12.49 15.32 15.63
N SER A 459 13.58 14.69 15.22
CA SER A 459 13.92 13.30 15.51
C SER A 459 15.35 13.18 16.01
N VAL A 460 15.66 12.09 16.70
CA VAL A 460 16.99 11.78 17.22
C VAL A 460 17.20 10.27 17.23
N GLU A 461 18.44 9.81 17.17
CA GLU A 461 18.78 8.39 17.26
C GLU A 461 19.17 8.01 18.69
N ILE A 462 18.58 6.94 19.21
CA ILE A 462 19.02 6.31 20.46
C ILE A 462 20.04 5.24 20.11
N VAL A 463 21.30 5.49 20.46
CA VAL A 463 22.42 4.59 20.18
C VAL A 463 22.76 3.69 21.36
N GLY A 464 22.43 4.11 22.58
CA GLY A 464 22.83 3.41 23.79
C GLY A 464 21.95 3.73 25.00
N CYS A 465 22.10 2.92 26.03
CA CYS A 465 21.51 3.14 27.34
C CYS A 465 22.51 2.66 28.38
N GLU A 466 23.05 3.59 29.17
CA GLU A 466 24.03 3.33 30.22
C GLU A 466 23.43 3.66 31.59
N GLY A 467 23.98 3.09 32.66
CA GLY A 467 23.55 3.36 34.03
C GLY A 467 22.99 2.16 34.76
N ASN A 468 22.49 2.39 35.98
CA ASN A 468 22.08 1.34 36.89
C ASN A 468 20.87 1.78 37.74
N LYS A 469 20.23 0.82 38.42
CA LYS A 469 19.04 1.08 39.24
C LYS A 469 19.25 2.10 40.38
N ARG A 470 20.50 2.35 40.82
CA ARG A 470 20.79 3.30 41.92
C ARG A 470 20.97 4.73 41.43
N LEU A 471 21.59 4.93 40.27
CA LEU A 471 21.93 6.25 39.73
C LEU A 471 20.97 6.71 38.61
N GLY A 472 20.10 5.82 38.13
CA GLY A 472 19.27 6.05 36.95
C GLY A 472 19.97 5.61 35.67
N TYR A 473 19.26 5.77 34.56
CA TYR A 473 19.72 5.37 33.23
C TYR A 473 19.85 6.59 32.31
N ALA A 474 21.01 6.73 31.68
CA ALA A 474 21.30 7.71 30.66
C ALA A 474 21.07 7.10 29.28
N TRP A 475 20.11 7.64 28.54
CA TRP A 475 19.82 7.24 27.17
C TRP A 475 20.67 8.10 26.23
N ILE A 476 21.56 7.48 25.48
CA ILE A 476 22.54 8.17 24.62
C ILE A 476 21.85 8.54 23.31
N LEU A 477 21.83 9.84 23.02
CA LEU A 477 21.18 10.46 21.87
C LEU A 477 22.22 10.95 20.86
N ALA A 478 22.00 10.64 19.58
CA ALA A 478 22.85 11.05 18.47
C ALA A 478 22.02 11.57 17.28
N ASN A 479 22.68 12.29 16.36
CA ASN A 479 22.10 12.71 15.08
C ASN A 479 20.72 13.41 15.18
N PRO A 480 20.60 14.51 15.96
CA PRO A 480 19.36 15.27 16.01
C PRO A 480 19.04 15.90 14.65
N GLU A 481 17.84 15.67 14.15
CA GLU A 481 17.32 16.24 12.90
C GLU A 481 16.05 17.02 13.20
N ARG A 482 16.05 18.32 12.86
CA ARG A 482 14.90 19.18 13.08
C ARG A 482 13.85 18.94 12.00
N LEU A 483 12.59 18.89 12.39
CA LEU A 483 11.50 18.88 11.41
C LEU A 483 11.43 20.28 10.75
N PRO A 484 11.16 20.35 9.44
CA PRO A 484 11.04 21.63 8.74
C PRO A 484 9.82 22.44 9.23
N GLU A 485 8.80 21.75 9.75
CA GLU A 485 7.65 22.37 10.41
C GLU A 485 7.34 21.72 11.77
N LEU A 486 6.75 22.51 12.67
CA LEU A 486 6.29 22.04 13.98
C LEU A 486 4.93 21.36 13.84
N ILE A 487 4.82 20.13 14.35
CA ILE A 487 3.66 19.29 14.07
C ILE A 487 2.98 18.86 15.35
N LYS A 488 1.65 19.05 15.41
CA LYS A 488 0.84 18.55 16.51
C LYS A 488 0.59 17.04 16.31
N PRO A 489 0.85 16.20 17.32
CA PRO A 489 0.52 14.78 17.24
C PRO A 489 -1.00 14.60 17.13
N VAL A 490 -1.43 13.61 16.35
CA VAL A 490 -2.84 13.26 16.17
C VAL A 490 -3.37 12.52 17.40
N LYS A 491 -2.54 11.64 17.97
CA LYS A 491 -2.87 10.87 19.17
C LYS A 491 -2.48 11.61 20.44
N LYS A 492 -3.21 11.35 21.53
CA LYS A 492 -2.94 11.93 22.85
C LYS A 492 -1.53 11.54 23.33
N PRO A 493 -0.64 12.51 23.61
CA PRO A 493 0.72 12.25 24.09
C PRO A 493 0.70 11.51 25.44
N GLN A 494 1.54 10.48 25.57
CA GLN A 494 1.75 9.75 26.83
C GLN A 494 3.10 10.13 27.46
N PRO A 495 3.26 9.91 28.77
CA PRO A 495 4.55 10.04 29.42
C PRO A 495 5.58 9.10 28.78
N VAL A 496 6.80 9.59 28.58
CA VAL A 496 7.92 8.85 28.01
C VAL A 496 7.72 8.47 26.53
N TRP A 497 6.95 7.43 26.21
CA TRP A 497 6.82 6.90 24.85
C TRP A 497 5.38 6.93 24.37
N PHE A 498 5.16 7.38 23.14
CA PHE A 498 3.87 7.25 22.47
C PHE A 498 4.02 7.19 20.95
N TYR A 499 2.97 6.78 20.25
CA TYR A 499 2.90 6.86 18.80
C TYR A 499 2.15 8.15 18.43
N PRO A 500 2.78 9.12 17.75
CA PRO A 500 2.17 10.43 17.50
C PRO A 500 1.10 10.41 16.39
N PHE A 501 1.15 9.44 15.47
CA PHE A 501 0.27 9.34 14.30
C PHE A 501 -0.60 8.07 14.34
#